data_AF-A0AAD7Z0S2-F1
#
_entry.id   AF-A0AAD7Z0S2-F1
#
_cell.length_a   1.000
_cell.length_b   1.000
_cell.length_c   1.000
_cell.angle_alpha   90.00
_cell.angle_beta   90.00
_cell.angle_gamma   90.00
#
_symmetry.space_group_name_H-M   'P 1'
#
loop_
_entity.id
_entity.type
_entity.pdbx_description
1 polymer ?
#
loop_
_entity_poly.entity_id
_entity_poly.type
_entity_poly.pdbx_seq_one_letter_code
_entity_poly.pdbx_strand_id
1 'polypeptide(L)'
;MRFIISFDLPDERFISNLIAKSINAERQSIKNIGLDPLYINNTRIAMGLPVPALFSCEASVKDFLCTGLSNMVTHNVSYNLRTSSFIFDVEVPRIDFSVGAASLEAILFSNTLDIKASGKVQIQNVRIAGKVSVNIAVFSGISIRLIKIKFNLGNITSDIKLVVQGKDYSAKVNYFIGTTVTNTVQAHKAEISKLLEIALKNLINERLP
;
A
#
# COMPACT_ATOMS: atom_id res chain seq x y z
N MET A 1 -57.25 -4.06 5.13
CA MET A 1 -56.24 -4.23 4.05
C MET A 1 -54.92 -3.65 4.56
N ARG A 2 -54.02 -4.49 5.09
CA ARG A 2 -52.70 -4.05 5.59
C ARG A 2 -51.72 -4.19 4.43
N PHE A 3 -51.25 -3.07 3.89
CA PHE A 3 -50.10 -3.06 2.98
C PHE A 3 -48.86 -3.41 3.79
N ILE A 4 -48.41 -4.65 3.67
CA ILE A 4 -47.05 -5.04 4.06
C ILE A 4 -46.18 -4.53 2.91
N ILE A 5 -45.52 -3.39 3.12
CA ILE A 5 -44.41 -2.98 2.27
C ILE A 5 -43.29 -3.98 2.59
N SER A 6 -43.16 -5.02 1.77
CA SER A 6 -41.98 -5.87 1.77
C SER A 6 -40.79 -5.02 1.35
N PHE A 7 -40.00 -4.57 2.32
CA PHE A 7 -38.62 -4.17 2.03
C PHE A 7 -37.92 -5.42 1.50
N ASP A 8 -37.74 -5.48 0.18
CA ASP A 8 -36.97 -6.53 -0.46
C ASP A 8 -35.53 -6.38 0.05
N LEU A 9 -35.15 -7.24 1.00
CA LEU A 9 -33.81 -7.23 1.55
C LEU A 9 -32.87 -7.57 0.39
N PRO A 10 -31.90 -6.71 0.05
CA PRO A 10 -31.01 -6.98 -1.07
C PRO A 10 -30.34 -8.35 -0.87
N ASP A 11 -30.44 -9.20 -1.90
CA ASP A 11 -29.80 -10.52 -1.95
C ASP A 11 -28.31 -10.39 -1.58
N GLU A 12 -27.78 -11.34 -0.80
CA GLU A 12 -26.35 -11.42 -0.45
C GLU A 12 -25.47 -11.35 -1.70
N ARG A 13 -25.95 -11.92 -2.82
CA ARG A 13 -25.30 -11.84 -4.12
C ARG A 13 -25.24 -10.43 -4.67
N PHE A 14 -26.29 -9.64 -4.49
CA PHE A 14 -26.33 -8.25 -4.94
C PHE A 14 -25.30 -7.39 -4.20
N ILE A 15 -25.26 -7.47 -2.86
CA ILE A 15 -24.30 -6.72 -2.05
C ILE A 15 -22.86 -7.17 -2.36
N SER A 16 -22.62 -8.47 -2.47
CA SER A 16 -21.30 -9.00 -2.81
C SER A 16 -20.82 -8.52 -4.19
N ASN A 17 -21.73 -8.47 -5.18
CA ASN A 17 -21.44 -7.95 -6.52
C ASN A 17 -21.14 -6.45 -6.52
N LEU A 18 -21.84 -5.64 -5.73
CA LEU A 18 -21.54 -4.21 -5.58
C LEU A 18 -20.13 -3.99 -5.04
N ILE A 19 -19.74 -4.75 -4.01
CA ILE A 19 -18.43 -4.59 -3.39
C ILE A 19 -17.32 -5.07 -4.33
N ALA A 20 -17.52 -6.19 -5.02
CA ALA A 20 -16.60 -6.65 -6.05
C ALA A 20 -16.42 -5.59 -7.16
N LYS A 21 -17.51 -4.92 -7.57
CA LYS A 21 -17.46 -3.79 -8.50
C LYS A 21 -16.67 -2.60 -7.93
N SER A 22 -16.83 -2.27 -6.65
CA SER A 22 -16.05 -1.21 -6.00
C SER A 22 -14.56 -1.54 -5.98
N ILE A 23 -14.17 -2.77 -5.66
CA ILE A 23 -12.75 -3.19 -5.72
C ILE A 23 -12.22 -3.05 -7.15
N ASN A 24 -12.99 -3.46 -8.16
CA ASN A 24 -12.60 -3.28 -9.57
C ASN A 24 -12.51 -1.79 -9.96
N ALA A 25 -13.39 -0.93 -9.43
CA ALA A 25 -13.32 0.51 -9.65
C ALA A 25 -12.04 1.10 -9.05
N GLU A 26 -11.62 0.68 -7.86
CA GLU A 26 -10.35 1.10 -7.26
C GLU A 26 -9.13 0.64 -8.08
N ARG A 27 -9.16 -0.60 -8.60
CA ARG A 27 -8.11 -1.07 -9.53
C ARG A 27 -7.98 -0.15 -10.75
N GLN A 28 -9.11 0.24 -11.33
CA GLN A 28 -9.15 1.14 -12.47
C GLN A 28 -8.71 2.55 -12.07
N SER A 29 -9.10 3.02 -10.88
CA SER A 29 -8.67 4.30 -10.33
C SER A 29 -7.14 4.39 -10.25
N ILE A 30 -6.47 3.40 -9.66
CA ILE A 30 -4.99 3.32 -9.58
C ILE A 30 -4.34 3.48 -10.96
N LYS A 31 -4.88 2.81 -11.98
CA LYS A 31 -4.39 2.93 -13.36
C LYS A 31 -4.64 4.33 -13.92
N ASN A 32 -5.85 4.86 -13.73
CA ASN A 32 -6.27 6.16 -14.24
C ASN A 32 -5.43 7.32 -13.68
N ILE A 33 -5.02 7.24 -12.41
CA ILE A 33 -4.15 8.24 -11.78
C ILE A 33 -2.65 8.02 -12.08
N GLY A 34 -2.32 7.04 -12.94
CA GLY A 34 -0.94 6.77 -13.36
C GLY A 34 -0.07 6.16 -12.25
N LEU A 35 -0.66 5.49 -11.26
CA LEU A 35 0.11 4.78 -10.22
C LEU A 35 0.52 3.36 -10.64
N ASP A 36 -0.05 2.82 -11.72
CA ASP A 36 0.33 1.53 -12.28
C ASP A 36 0.17 1.49 -13.82
N PRO A 37 1.25 1.64 -14.62
CA PRO A 37 2.61 1.89 -14.16
C PRO A 37 2.80 3.33 -13.68
N LEU A 38 3.42 3.50 -12.50
CA LEU A 38 4.00 4.78 -12.11
C LEU A 38 5.38 4.88 -12.73
N TYR A 39 5.52 5.73 -13.74
CA TYR A 39 6.80 5.96 -14.42
C TYR A 39 7.27 7.40 -14.24
N ILE A 40 8.47 7.57 -13.69
CA ILE A 40 9.15 8.85 -13.56
C ILE A 40 10.42 8.77 -14.40
N ASN A 41 10.41 9.47 -15.54
CA ASN A 41 11.51 9.48 -16.49
C ASN A 41 12.78 10.13 -15.89
N ASN A 42 12.65 11.38 -15.45
CA ASN A 42 13.74 12.11 -14.82
C ASN A 42 13.17 13.18 -13.90
N THR A 43 13.61 13.20 -12.65
CA THR A 43 13.30 14.24 -11.67
C THR A 43 14.59 14.67 -11.00
N ARG A 44 14.81 15.98 -10.92
CA ARG A 44 15.96 16.58 -10.25
C ARG A 44 15.45 17.64 -9.28
N ILE A 45 15.94 17.58 -8.05
CA ILE A 45 15.66 18.55 -7.00
C ILE A 45 16.99 19.13 -6.56
N ALA A 46 17.12 20.45 -6.60
CA ALA A 46 18.27 21.15 -6.10
C ALA A 46 17.81 22.16 -5.03
N MET A 47 18.45 22.13 -3.88
CA MET A 47 18.23 23.07 -2.79
C MET A 47 19.59 23.49 -2.21
N GLY A 48 19.70 24.73 -1.74
CA GLY A 48 20.95 25.22 -1.20
C GLY A 48 20.80 26.60 -0.57
N LEU A 49 21.74 26.93 0.31
CA LEU A 49 21.90 28.29 0.81
C LEU A 49 22.67 29.13 -0.22
N PRO A 50 22.58 30.48 -0.16
CA PRO A 50 23.36 31.37 -1.02
C PRO A 50 24.87 31.15 -0.94
N VAL A 51 25.34 30.54 0.16
CA VAL A 51 26.72 30.08 0.34
C VAL A 51 26.74 28.55 0.22
N PRO A 52 27.08 27.98 -0.96
CA PRO A 52 26.99 26.54 -1.21
C PRO A 52 27.87 25.69 -0.27
N ALA A 53 28.95 26.26 0.24
CA ALA A 53 29.84 25.60 1.20
C ALA A 53 29.16 25.33 2.55
N LEU A 54 28.14 26.10 2.93
CA LEU A 54 27.37 25.83 4.15
C LEU A 54 26.35 24.72 3.89
N PHE A 55 25.61 24.83 2.79
CA PHE A 55 24.63 23.83 2.40
C PHE A 55 24.33 23.88 0.90
N SER A 56 24.47 22.74 0.24
CA SER A 56 23.94 22.47 -1.10
C SER A 56 23.51 21.01 -1.15
N CYS A 57 22.41 20.71 -1.81
CA CYS A 57 21.90 19.35 -1.95
C CYS A 57 21.24 19.24 -3.31
N GLU A 58 21.70 18.28 -4.10
CA GLU A 58 21.14 17.90 -5.37
C GLU A 58 20.78 16.42 -5.35
N ALA A 59 19.51 16.13 -5.59
CA ALA A 59 19.02 14.79 -5.76
C ALA A 59 18.49 14.61 -7.18
N SER A 60 18.77 13.45 -7.78
CA SER A 60 18.17 13.08 -9.06
C SER A 60 17.71 11.63 -9.07
N VAL A 61 16.62 11.37 -9.77
CA VAL A 61 16.08 10.03 -10.01
C VAL A 61 15.73 9.92 -11.48
N LYS A 62 16.20 8.85 -12.12
CA LYS A 62 15.96 8.51 -13.52
C LYS A 62 15.41 7.11 -13.65
N ASP A 63 14.49 6.96 -14.59
CA ASP A 63 13.87 5.70 -14.97
C ASP A 63 13.30 4.95 -13.75
N PHE A 64 12.59 5.67 -12.89
CA PHE A 64 11.85 5.04 -11.80
C PHE A 64 10.55 4.47 -12.34
N LEU A 65 10.30 3.20 -12.02
CA LEU A 65 9.12 2.47 -12.42
C LEU A 65 8.57 1.69 -11.23
N CYS A 66 7.28 1.84 -10.98
CA CYS A 66 6.52 0.98 -10.08
C CYS A 66 5.37 0.34 -10.85
N THR A 67 5.22 -0.98 -10.74
CA THR A 67 4.13 -1.73 -11.38
C THR A 67 3.52 -2.77 -10.45
N GLY A 68 2.30 -3.19 -10.79
CA GLY A 68 1.62 -4.31 -10.14
C GLY A 68 0.67 -3.93 -9.00
N LEU A 69 0.60 -2.66 -8.61
CA LEU A 69 -0.34 -2.17 -7.59
C LEU A 69 -1.81 -2.42 -7.98
N SER A 70 -2.16 -2.34 -9.26
CA SER A 70 -3.51 -2.58 -9.79
C SER A 70 -3.79 -4.06 -10.09
N ASN A 71 -2.77 -4.94 -9.99
CA ASN A 71 -2.89 -6.39 -10.19
C ASN A 71 -3.50 -7.11 -8.98
N MET A 72 -4.45 -6.46 -8.31
CA MET A 72 -5.20 -7.04 -7.20
C MET A 72 -6.02 -8.25 -7.65
N VAL A 73 -5.99 -9.31 -6.86
CA VAL A 73 -6.77 -10.53 -7.02
C VAL A 73 -7.72 -10.63 -5.83
N THR A 74 -9.01 -10.75 -6.13
CA THR A 74 -10.04 -10.94 -5.14
C THR A 74 -10.31 -12.44 -5.00
N HIS A 75 -9.91 -13.03 -3.88
CA HIS A 75 -10.14 -14.45 -3.60
C HIS A 75 -11.55 -14.71 -3.07
N ASN A 76 -12.04 -13.82 -2.21
CA ASN A 76 -13.36 -13.94 -1.62
C ASN A 76 -13.91 -12.56 -1.27
N VAL A 77 -15.17 -12.31 -1.61
CA VAL A 77 -15.97 -11.16 -1.19
C VAL A 77 -17.37 -11.68 -0.96
N SER A 78 -17.83 -11.63 0.28
CA SER A 78 -19.17 -12.09 0.64
C SER A 78 -19.77 -11.24 1.74
N TYR A 79 -21.08 -11.11 1.71
CA TYR A 79 -21.86 -10.47 2.76
C TYR A 79 -22.86 -11.47 3.32
N ASN A 80 -22.91 -11.57 4.65
CA ASN A 80 -23.84 -12.44 5.36
C ASN A 80 -24.91 -11.58 6.05
N LEU A 81 -26.16 -11.68 5.58
CA LEU A 81 -27.28 -10.88 6.08
C LEU A 81 -27.62 -11.21 7.54
N ARG A 82 -27.56 -12.49 7.92
CA ARG A 82 -27.92 -12.95 9.28
C ARG A 82 -27.00 -12.36 10.35
N THR A 83 -25.72 -12.24 10.03
CA THR A 83 -24.71 -11.72 10.96
C THR A 83 -24.29 -10.29 10.64
N SER A 84 -24.93 -9.65 9.66
CA SER A 84 -24.58 -8.33 9.10
C SER A 84 -23.07 -8.17 8.96
N SER A 85 -22.43 -9.17 8.34
CA SER A 85 -20.98 -9.27 8.29
C SER A 85 -20.49 -9.37 6.86
N PHE A 86 -19.55 -8.49 6.54
CA PHE A 86 -18.79 -8.49 5.32
C PHE A 86 -17.47 -9.25 5.52
N ILE A 87 -17.14 -10.15 4.61
CA ILE A 87 -15.89 -10.91 4.58
C ILE A 87 -15.20 -10.62 3.26
N PHE A 88 -13.92 -10.29 3.32
CA PHE A 88 -13.11 -10.03 2.15
C PHE A 88 -11.74 -10.68 2.23
N ASP A 89 -11.17 -10.95 1.07
CA ASP A 89 -9.84 -11.50 0.89
C ASP A 89 -9.28 -11.00 -0.44
N VAL A 90 -8.30 -10.11 -0.35
CA VAL A 90 -7.68 -9.44 -1.50
C VAL A 90 -6.19 -9.58 -1.41
N GLU A 91 -5.57 -9.91 -2.53
CA GLU A 91 -4.13 -10.10 -2.68
C GLU A 91 -3.58 -9.22 -3.78
N VAL A 92 -2.41 -8.61 -3.57
CA VAL A 92 -1.54 -8.10 -4.62
C VAL A 92 -0.40 -9.11 -4.78
N PRO A 93 -0.40 -9.93 -5.85
CA PRO A 93 0.56 -11.03 -5.98
C PRO A 93 2.00 -10.55 -6.11
N ARG A 94 2.20 -9.42 -6.79
CA ARG A 94 3.52 -8.89 -7.09
C ARG A 94 3.48 -7.38 -7.28
N ILE A 95 4.38 -6.68 -6.61
CA ILE A 95 4.68 -5.27 -6.83
C ILE A 95 6.16 -5.18 -7.18
N ASP A 96 6.49 -4.55 -8.29
CA ASP A 96 7.86 -4.32 -8.72
C ASP A 96 8.19 -2.83 -8.66
N PHE A 97 9.32 -2.52 -8.04
CA PHE A 97 9.94 -1.21 -8.06
C PHE A 97 11.29 -1.34 -8.77
N SER A 98 11.59 -0.44 -9.68
CA SER A 98 12.92 -0.33 -10.27
C SER A 98 13.33 1.13 -10.44
N VAL A 99 14.62 1.38 -10.37
CA VAL A 99 15.21 2.68 -10.64
C VAL A 99 16.47 2.47 -11.47
N GLY A 100 16.54 3.13 -12.63
CA GLY A 100 17.71 3.09 -13.51
C GLY A 100 18.91 3.76 -12.86
N ALA A 101 18.71 4.96 -12.33
CA ALA A 101 19.71 5.66 -11.54
C ALA A 101 19.07 6.63 -10.54
N ALA A 102 19.60 6.66 -9.33
CA ALA A 102 19.35 7.69 -8.34
C ALA A 102 20.69 8.23 -7.85
N SER A 103 20.78 9.55 -7.69
CA SER A 103 21.94 10.22 -7.12
C SER A 103 21.54 11.23 -6.06
N LEU A 104 22.38 11.38 -5.05
CA LEU A 104 22.31 12.45 -4.08
C LEU A 104 23.73 12.98 -3.87
N GLU A 105 23.93 14.25 -4.22
CA GLU A 105 25.15 14.99 -3.94
C GLU A 105 24.81 16.11 -2.95
N ALA A 106 25.46 16.10 -1.79
CA ALA A 106 25.23 17.12 -0.77
C ALA A 106 26.55 17.67 -0.23
N ILE A 107 26.55 18.95 0.09
CA ILE A 107 27.60 19.67 0.79
C ILE A 107 27.01 20.19 2.09
N LEU A 108 27.67 19.91 3.21
CA LEU A 108 27.33 20.44 4.52
C LEU A 108 28.60 20.86 5.25
N PHE A 109 28.76 22.15 5.55
CA PHE A 109 29.97 22.71 6.15
C PHE A 109 31.27 22.23 5.47
N SER A 110 31.34 22.36 4.15
CA SER A 110 32.45 21.91 3.28
C SER A 110 32.70 20.39 3.22
N ASN A 111 31.89 19.57 3.89
CA ASN A 111 31.94 18.11 3.76
C ASN A 111 31.02 17.67 2.63
N THR A 112 31.50 16.77 1.77
CA THR A 112 30.72 16.23 0.65
C THR A 112 30.14 14.86 0.98
N LEU A 113 28.92 14.62 0.49
CA LEU A 113 28.24 13.34 0.51
C LEU A 113 27.81 13.03 -0.91
N ASP A 114 28.32 11.94 -1.47
CA ASP A 114 27.90 11.39 -2.76
C ASP A 114 27.25 10.03 -2.53
N ILE A 115 26.02 9.86 -2.99
CA ILE A 115 25.29 8.60 -2.96
C ILE A 115 24.77 8.31 -4.35
N LYS A 116 25.00 7.09 -4.82
CA LYS A 116 24.49 6.59 -6.10
C LYS A 116 23.81 5.26 -5.88
N ALA A 117 22.60 5.12 -6.39
CA ALA A 117 21.82 3.89 -6.28
C ALA A 117 21.18 3.51 -7.62
N SER A 118 21.05 2.22 -7.88
CA SER A 118 20.25 1.68 -8.98
C SER A 118 19.76 0.29 -8.63
N GLY A 119 18.77 -0.21 -9.36
CA GLY A 119 18.33 -1.60 -9.23
C GLY A 119 16.85 -1.74 -8.99
N LYS A 120 16.46 -2.84 -8.34
CA LYS A 120 15.06 -3.26 -8.23
C LYS A 120 14.71 -3.86 -6.87
N VAL A 121 13.45 -3.71 -6.47
CA VAL A 121 12.84 -4.35 -5.31
C VAL A 121 11.53 -4.96 -5.77
N GLN A 122 11.28 -6.20 -5.36
CA GLN A 122 10.04 -6.92 -5.64
C GLN A 122 9.42 -7.33 -4.32
N ILE A 123 8.14 -7.03 -4.16
CA ILE A 123 7.31 -7.43 -3.02
C ILE A 123 6.30 -8.46 -3.51
N GLN A 124 6.19 -9.59 -2.82
CA GLN A 124 5.37 -10.72 -3.24
C GLN A 124 4.26 -11.03 -2.22
N ASN A 125 3.10 -11.41 -2.74
CA ASN A 125 1.96 -11.95 -1.99
C ASN A 125 1.53 -11.07 -0.82
N VAL A 126 1.32 -9.77 -1.07
CA VAL A 126 0.71 -8.87 -0.08
C VAL A 126 -0.78 -9.19 -0.03
N ARG A 127 -1.26 -9.75 1.07
CA ARG A 127 -2.65 -10.19 1.20
C ARG A 127 -3.30 -9.63 2.45
N ILE A 128 -4.51 -9.12 2.28
CA ILE A 128 -5.35 -8.61 3.36
C ILE A 128 -6.66 -9.37 3.32
N ALA A 129 -6.91 -10.13 4.37
CA ALA A 129 -8.17 -10.82 4.59
C ALA A 129 -8.85 -10.26 5.83
N GLY A 130 -10.16 -10.13 5.83
CA GLY A 130 -10.85 -9.48 6.93
C GLY A 130 -12.32 -9.80 7.04
N LYS A 131 -12.86 -9.51 8.23
CA LYS A 131 -14.28 -9.52 8.54
C LYS A 131 -14.68 -8.22 9.20
N VAL A 132 -15.65 -7.53 8.62
CA VAL A 132 -16.28 -6.33 9.15
C VAL A 132 -17.72 -6.67 9.50
N SER A 133 -18.12 -6.52 10.76
CA SER A 133 -19.50 -6.70 11.21
C SER A 133 -20.08 -5.34 11.58
N VAL A 134 -21.29 -5.06 11.09
CA VAL A 134 -22.00 -3.81 11.36
C VAL A 134 -23.29 -4.08 12.13
N ASN A 135 -23.66 -3.15 12.99
CA ASN A 135 -25.00 -3.06 13.56
C ASN A 135 -25.81 -2.08 12.70
N ILE A 136 -27.00 -2.50 12.28
CA ILE A 136 -27.94 -1.65 11.56
C ILE A 136 -29.10 -1.41 12.51
N ALA A 137 -29.25 -0.16 12.97
CA ALA A 137 -30.34 0.24 13.85
C ALA A 137 -31.23 1.24 13.14
N VAL A 138 -32.55 1.01 13.18
CA VAL A 138 -33.57 1.76 12.42
C VAL A 138 -33.57 3.27 12.75
N PHE A 139 -33.14 3.65 13.97
CA PHE A 139 -33.15 5.02 14.45
C PHE A 139 -31.76 5.67 14.62
N SER A 140 -30.68 4.88 14.68
CA SER A 140 -29.33 5.38 15.00
C SER A 140 -28.28 5.11 13.92
N GLY A 141 -28.70 4.70 12.72
CA GLY A 141 -27.81 4.47 11.59
C GLY A 141 -27.03 3.15 11.64
N ILE A 142 -25.97 3.09 10.82
CA ILE A 142 -25.05 1.95 10.71
C ILE A 142 -23.86 2.22 11.63
N SER A 143 -23.54 1.30 12.54
CA SER A 143 -22.33 1.38 13.37
C SER A 143 -21.46 0.14 13.22
N ILE A 144 -20.15 0.32 13.32
CA ILE A 144 -19.19 -0.78 13.24
C ILE A 144 -19.17 -1.53 14.57
N ARG A 145 -19.54 -2.81 14.55
CA ARG A 145 -19.47 -3.70 15.72
C ARG A 145 -18.08 -4.30 15.88
N LEU A 146 -17.50 -4.77 14.79
CA LEU A 146 -16.25 -5.51 14.80
C LEU A 146 -15.51 -5.33 13.48
N ILE A 147 -14.21 -5.13 13.55
CA ILE A 147 -13.29 -5.27 12.42
C ILE A 147 -12.20 -6.24 12.86
N LYS A 148 -12.00 -7.29 12.08
CA LYS A 148 -10.88 -8.22 12.23
C LYS A 148 -10.14 -8.28 10.91
N ILE A 149 -8.85 -7.93 10.92
CA ILE A 149 -8.00 -7.99 9.73
C ILE A 149 -6.88 -9.00 9.98
N LYS A 150 -6.45 -9.67 8.91
CA LYS A 150 -5.27 -10.49 8.83
C LYS A 150 -4.43 -10.00 7.67
N PHE A 151 -3.27 -9.44 8.01
CA PHE A 151 -2.25 -9.08 7.04
C PHE A 151 -1.29 -10.25 6.82
N ASN A 152 -0.95 -10.48 5.56
CA ASN A 152 0.12 -11.38 5.17
C ASN A 152 1.02 -10.71 4.14
N LEU A 153 2.31 -11.01 4.26
CA LEU A 153 3.34 -10.67 3.29
C LEU A 153 4.05 -11.97 2.94
N GLY A 154 4.35 -12.20 1.66
CA GLY A 154 5.15 -13.32 1.22
C GLY A 154 6.64 -13.04 1.46
N ASN A 155 7.28 -12.46 0.44
CA ASN A 155 8.70 -12.19 0.44
C ASN A 155 9.00 -10.80 -0.12
N ILE A 156 10.14 -10.23 0.25
CA ILE A 156 10.73 -9.06 -0.40
C ILE A 156 12.09 -9.48 -0.94
N THR A 157 12.31 -9.29 -2.22
CA THR A 157 13.63 -9.51 -2.84
C THR A 157 14.14 -8.20 -3.39
N SER A 158 15.43 -7.95 -3.23
CA SER A 158 16.07 -6.74 -3.75
C SER A 158 17.37 -7.08 -4.47
N ASP A 159 17.63 -6.31 -5.51
CA ASP A 159 18.87 -6.31 -6.27
C ASP A 159 19.23 -4.84 -6.53
N ILE A 160 19.71 -4.19 -5.47
CA ILE A 160 20.09 -2.79 -5.44
C ILE A 160 21.61 -2.69 -5.45
N LYS A 161 22.14 -1.90 -6.38
CA LYS A 161 23.49 -1.39 -6.32
C LYS A 161 23.48 -0.07 -5.54
N LEU A 162 24.22 0.00 -4.45
CA LEU A 162 24.35 1.22 -3.64
C LEU A 162 25.82 1.57 -3.44
N VAL A 163 26.20 2.78 -3.82
CA VAL A 163 27.54 3.33 -3.63
C VAL A 163 27.42 4.61 -2.81
N VAL A 164 28.14 4.68 -1.69
CA VAL A 164 28.19 5.87 -0.82
C VAL A 164 29.65 6.28 -0.70
N GLN A 165 29.97 7.50 -1.13
CA GLN A 165 31.33 8.05 -1.16
C GLN A 165 32.33 7.07 -1.81
N GLY A 166 31.96 6.51 -2.96
CA GLY A 166 32.78 5.55 -3.71
C GLY A 166 32.88 4.14 -3.13
N LYS A 167 32.29 3.86 -1.96
CA LYS A 167 32.28 2.53 -1.33
C LYS A 167 30.98 1.78 -1.65
N ASP A 168 31.09 0.50 -1.96
CA ASP A 168 29.95 -0.37 -2.27
C ASP A 168 29.25 -0.87 -0.98
N TYR A 169 27.95 -0.63 -0.88
CA TYR A 169 27.07 -1.06 0.21
C TYR A 169 25.94 -1.99 -0.27
N SER A 170 26.00 -2.47 -1.51
CA SER A 170 24.97 -3.29 -2.16
C SER A 170 24.62 -4.53 -1.34
N ALA A 171 25.61 -5.25 -0.81
CA ALA A 171 25.35 -6.42 0.03
C ALA A 171 24.55 -6.07 1.31
N LYS A 172 24.89 -4.94 1.97
CA LYS A 172 24.24 -4.52 3.21
C LYS A 172 22.80 -4.07 2.95
N VAL A 173 22.56 -3.29 1.90
CA VAL A 173 21.20 -2.82 1.59
C VAL A 173 20.31 -3.98 1.14
N ASN A 174 20.83 -4.92 0.35
CA ASN A 174 20.05 -6.07 -0.08
C ASN A 174 19.75 -7.04 1.08
N TYR A 175 20.70 -7.25 1.99
CA TYR A 175 20.45 -8.00 3.21
C TYR A 175 19.38 -7.31 4.08
N PHE A 176 19.50 -6.00 4.28
CA PHE A 176 18.54 -5.24 5.07
C PHE A 176 17.12 -5.34 4.49
N ILE A 177 16.94 -5.08 3.19
CA ILE A 177 15.62 -5.10 2.56
C ILE A 177 15.09 -6.52 2.46
N GLY A 178 15.87 -7.45 1.90
CA GLY A 178 15.41 -8.81 1.63
C GLY A 178 15.24 -9.66 2.89
N THR A 179 16.05 -9.43 3.93
CA THR A 179 16.04 -10.24 5.16
C THR A 179 15.49 -9.45 6.34
N THR A 180 16.12 -8.34 6.72
CA THR A 180 15.76 -7.65 7.97
C THR A 180 14.35 -7.07 7.92
N VAL A 181 14.00 -6.33 6.86
CA VAL A 181 12.66 -5.76 6.69
C VAL A 181 11.62 -6.86 6.58
N THR A 182 11.85 -7.87 5.72
CA THR A 182 10.97 -9.03 5.59
C THR A 182 10.70 -9.66 6.95
N ASN A 183 11.74 -10.05 7.68
CA ASN A 183 11.60 -10.70 8.99
C ASN A 183 10.91 -9.82 10.02
N THR A 184 11.18 -8.51 10.00
CA THR A 184 10.54 -7.55 10.90
C THR A 184 9.04 -7.46 10.63
N VAL A 185 8.64 -7.38 9.36
CA VAL A 185 7.21 -7.37 8.97
C VAL A 185 6.53 -8.68 9.34
N GLN A 186 7.22 -9.82 9.14
CA GLN A 186 6.70 -11.14 9.53
C GLN A 186 6.48 -11.24 11.04
N ALA A 187 7.45 -10.77 11.84
CA ALA A 187 7.39 -10.81 13.30
C ALA A 187 6.26 -9.93 13.86
N HIS A 188 5.93 -8.83 13.18
CA HIS A 188 4.93 -7.85 13.64
C HIS A 188 3.60 -7.91 12.87
N LYS A 189 3.28 -9.06 12.26
CA LYS A 189 2.03 -9.24 11.49
C LYS A 189 0.77 -8.93 12.31
N ALA A 190 0.76 -9.25 13.59
CA ALA A 190 -0.38 -9.02 14.47
C ALA A 190 -0.61 -7.52 14.70
N GLU A 191 0.46 -6.78 14.95
CA GLU A 191 0.47 -5.33 15.14
C GLU A 191 0.07 -4.61 13.85
N ILE A 192 0.62 -5.02 12.70
CA ILE A 192 0.24 -4.47 11.39
C ILE A 192 -1.25 -4.73 11.12
N SER A 193 -1.73 -5.95 11.39
CA SER A 193 -3.15 -6.27 11.27
C SER A 193 -3.99 -5.36 12.16
N LYS A 194 -3.54 -5.09 13.38
CA LYS A 194 -4.24 -4.20 14.31
C LYS A 194 -4.27 -2.75 13.83
N LEU A 195 -3.16 -2.26 13.27
CA LEU A 195 -3.10 -0.94 12.66
C LEU A 195 -4.07 -0.82 11.48
N LEU A 196 -4.17 -1.84 10.63
CA LEU A 196 -5.14 -1.87 9.54
C LEU A 196 -6.59 -1.92 10.04
N GLU A 197 -6.88 -2.64 11.14
CA GLU A 197 -8.21 -2.60 11.78
C GLU A 197 -8.58 -1.17 12.20
N ILE A 198 -7.65 -0.44 12.82
CA ILE A 198 -7.86 0.94 13.28
C ILE A 198 -8.04 1.87 12.08
N ALA A 199 -7.17 1.79 11.07
CA ALA A 199 -7.25 2.61 9.87
C ALA A 199 -8.59 2.40 9.13
N LEU A 200 -9.01 1.14 8.96
CA LEU A 200 -10.28 0.81 8.33
C LEU A 200 -11.47 1.31 9.17
N LYS A 201 -11.41 1.20 10.50
CA LYS A 201 -12.45 1.73 11.39
C LYS A 201 -12.62 3.24 11.19
N ASN A 202 -11.52 3.98 11.16
CA ASN A 202 -11.54 5.43 10.99
C ASN A 202 -12.11 5.81 9.62
N LEU A 203 -11.63 5.17 8.55
CA LEU A 203 -12.10 5.42 7.18
C LEU A 203 -13.61 5.16 7.03
N ILE A 204 -14.12 4.07 7.62
CA ILE A 204 -15.55 3.78 7.58
C ILE A 204 -16.33 4.82 8.40
N ASN A 205 -15.86 5.19 9.60
CA ASN A 205 -16.52 6.18 10.44
C ASN A 205 -16.55 7.58 9.81
N GLU A 206 -15.54 7.96 9.02
CA GLU A 206 -15.52 9.24 8.28
C GLU A 206 -16.53 9.28 7.12
N ARG A 207 -16.94 8.10 6.62
CA ARG A 207 -17.84 7.97 5.46
C ARG A 207 -19.25 7.51 5.81
N LEU A 208 -19.48 7.06 7.04
CA LEU A 208 -20.82 6.79 7.56
C LEU A 208 -21.40 8.09 8.15
N PRO A 209 -22.62 8.48 7.79
CA PRO A 209 -23.31 9.64 8.37
C PRO A 209 -23.71 9.42 9.83
#